data_AF-A0AAU4C9P7-F1
#
_entry.id   AF-A0AAU4C9P7-F1
#
_cell.length_a   1.000
_cell.length_b   1.000
_cell.length_c   1.000
_cell.angle_alpha   90.00
_cell.angle_beta   90.00
_cell.angle_gamma   90.00
#
_symmetry.space_group_name_H-M   'P 1'
#
loop_
_entity.id
_entity.type
_entity.pdbx_description
1 polymer ?
#
loop_
_entity_poly.entity_id
_entity_poly.type
_entity_poly.pdbx_seq_one_letter_code
_entity_poly.pdbx_strand_id
1 'polypeptide(L)'
;MGYELHITRASDWMDSEEYPIAFDEWIAFARGCPGLREDGYLDLVDVGRQPGFTWSSPGGASVGLHWYEGSVTLSGAHAPDVDRASLADLAAELAANLVGDDGEHYTGTRGNEGVEH
;
A
#
# COMPACT_ATOMS: atom_id res chain seq x y z
N MET A 1 7.16 -9.89 15.41
CA MET A 1 6.33 -10.57 14.39
C MET A 1 5.66 -9.45 13.63
N GLY A 2 6.32 -8.99 12.57
CA GLY A 2 5.90 -7.84 11.77
C GLY A 2 5.08 -8.36 10.62
N TYR A 3 3.77 -8.29 10.75
CA TYR A 3 2.86 -8.58 9.65
C TYR A 3 2.80 -7.33 8.77
N GLU A 4 3.05 -7.54 7.48
CA GLU A 4 3.09 -6.50 6.45
C GLU A 4 1.93 -6.71 5.48
N LEU A 5 1.51 -5.60 4.86
CA LEU A 5 0.56 -5.66 3.75
C LEU A 5 1.29 -5.28 2.47
N HIS A 6 0.80 -5.80 1.36
CA HIS A 6 1.33 -5.59 0.03
C HIS A 6 0.22 -5.01 -0.85
N ILE A 7 0.51 -3.91 -1.51
CA ILE A 7 -0.32 -3.40 -2.59
C ILE A 7 0.25 -3.93 -3.91
N THR A 8 -0.54 -4.74 -4.59
CA THR A 8 -0.18 -5.38 -5.87
C THR A 8 -1.38 -5.39 -6.80
N ARG A 9 -1.16 -5.27 -8.10
CA ARG A 9 -2.24 -5.46 -9.09
C ARG A 9 -2.56 -6.93 -9.32
N ALA A 10 -1.62 -7.81 -8.99
CA ALA A 10 -1.86 -9.24 -9.03
C ALA A 10 -2.84 -9.64 -7.92
N SER A 11 -3.41 -10.82 -8.07
CA SER A 11 -4.25 -11.42 -7.03
C SER A 11 -3.40 -11.84 -5.83
N ASP A 12 -2.20 -12.35 -6.07
CA ASP A 12 -1.24 -12.71 -5.04
C ASP A 12 -0.06 -11.72 -5.03
N TRP A 13 0.51 -11.46 -3.86
CA TRP A 13 1.66 -10.55 -3.77
C TRP A 13 2.92 -11.16 -4.40
N MET A 14 3.04 -12.50 -4.44
CA MET A 14 4.12 -13.20 -5.12
C MET A 14 4.06 -13.08 -6.64
N ASP A 15 2.88 -12.86 -7.21
CA ASP A 15 2.67 -12.66 -8.66
C ASP A 15 2.76 -11.18 -9.08
N SER A 16 3.21 -10.30 -8.18
CA SER A 16 3.31 -8.85 -8.45
C SER A 16 4.21 -8.50 -9.64
N GLU A 17 5.17 -9.36 -9.98
CA GLU A 17 6.02 -9.22 -11.17
C GLU A 17 5.24 -9.34 -12.50
N GLU A 18 4.09 -10.02 -12.53
CA GLU A 18 3.25 -10.13 -13.73
C GLU A 18 2.53 -8.81 -14.05
N TYR A 19 2.18 -8.05 -13.00
CA TYR A 19 1.47 -6.78 -13.11
C TYR A 19 2.11 -5.71 -12.22
N PRO A 20 3.38 -5.32 -12.50
CA PRO A 20 4.13 -4.47 -11.60
C PRO A 20 3.58 -3.04 -11.62
N ILE A 21 3.45 -2.47 -10.44
CA ILE A 21 3.28 -1.02 -10.26
C ILE A 21 4.63 -0.39 -10.60
N ALA A 22 4.68 0.48 -11.61
CA ALA A 22 5.93 1.15 -11.96
C ALA A 22 6.35 2.11 -10.83
N PHE A 23 7.65 2.20 -10.56
CA PHE A 23 8.16 3.10 -9.52
C PHE A 23 7.74 4.56 -9.75
N ASP A 24 7.85 5.08 -10.98
CA ASP A 24 7.46 6.45 -11.31
C ASP A 24 5.96 6.69 -11.09
N GLU A 25 5.13 5.69 -11.41
CA GLU A 25 3.69 5.71 -11.18
C GLU A 25 3.36 5.78 -9.68
N TRP A 26 4.03 4.95 -8.87
CA TRP A 26 3.92 5.01 -7.41
C TRP A 26 4.34 6.37 -6.87
N ILE A 27 5.47 6.93 -7.31
CA ILE A 27 5.94 8.25 -6.84
C ILE A 27 4.95 9.36 -7.20
N ALA A 28 4.43 9.36 -8.44
CA ALA A 28 3.45 10.34 -8.88
C ALA A 28 2.15 10.24 -8.05
N PHE A 29 1.68 9.01 -7.81
CA PHE A 29 0.52 8.76 -6.97
C PHE A 29 0.74 9.19 -5.52
N ALA A 30 1.84 8.77 -4.91
CA ALA A 30 2.16 9.06 -3.51
C ALA A 30 2.29 10.56 -3.25
N ARG A 31 2.85 11.32 -4.19
CA ARG A 31 2.93 12.78 -4.11
C ARG A 31 1.60 13.49 -4.34
N GLY A 32 0.70 12.90 -5.11
CA GLY A 32 -0.66 13.40 -5.32
C GLY A 32 -1.62 13.05 -4.20
N CYS A 33 -1.31 12.03 -3.40
CA CYS A 33 -2.17 11.53 -2.34
C CYS A 33 -2.02 12.35 -1.06
N PRO A 34 -3.08 13.03 -0.58
CA PRO A 34 -3.00 13.82 0.66
C PRO A 34 -2.79 12.97 1.92
N GLY A 35 -3.08 11.67 1.86
CA GLY A 35 -2.86 10.73 2.97
C GLY A 35 -1.42 10.24 3.10
N LEU A 36 -0.57 10.46 2.08
CA LEU A 36 0.82 10.03 2.07
C LEU A 36 1.74 11.22 2.26
N ARG A 37 2.70 11.07 3.17
CA ARG A 37 3.74 12.08 3.41
C ARG A 37 5.10 11.47 3.15
N GLU A 38 5.89 12.12 2.30
CA GLU A 38 7.30 11.74 2.10
C GLU A 38 8.04 11.90 3.45
N ASP A 39 8.54 10.80 3.99
CA ASP A 39 9.24 10.73 5.28
C ASP A 39 10.64 10.16 5.06
N GLY A 40 11.49 11.00 4.46
CA GLY A 40 12.90 10.67 4.23
C GLY A 40 13.13 9.72 3.06
N TYR A 41 14.24 8.98 3.13
CA TYR A 41 14.69 8.08 2.08
C TYR A 41 15.04 6.72 2.67
N LEU A 42 14.60 5.67 2.00
CA LEU A 42 14.94 4.29 2.27
C LEU A 42 16.09 3.88 1.35
N ASP A 43 17.06 3.15 1.89
CA ASP A 43 18.16 2.56 1.14
C ASP A 43 17.93 1.05 1.13
N LEU A 44 17.38 0.55 0.01
CA LEU A 44 17.09 -0.87 -0.16
C LEU A 44 18.23 -1.51 -0.93
N VAL A 45 18.67 -2.70 -0.51
CA VAL A 45 19.85 -3.37 -1.06
C VAL A 45 19.70 -3.64 -2.57
N ASP A 46 18.50 -4.03 -3.00
CA ASP A 46 18.24 -4.45 -4.39
C ASP A 46 17.74 -3.31 -5.31
N VAL A 47 17.14 -2.26 -4.73
CA VAL A 47 16.56 -1.12 -5.48
C VAL A 47 17.44 0.14 -5.40
N GLY A 48 18.20 0.30 -4.32
CA GLY A 48 18.94 1.52 -3.99
C GLY A 48 18.11 2.54 -3.21
N ARG A 49 18.58 3.80 -3.22
CA ARG A 49 17.98 4.90 -2.46
C ARG A 49 16.69 5.41 -3.12
N GLN A 50 15.58 5.33 -2.40
CA GLN A 50 14.26 5.81 -2.83
C GLN A 50 13.57 6.63 -1.72
N PRO A 51 12.62 7.52 -2.04
CA PRO A 51 11.84 8.23 -1.03
C PRO A 51 10.92 7.25 -0.28
N GLY A 52 10.94 7.31 1.05
CA GLY A 52 9.99 6.58 1.88
C GLY A 52 8.73 7.43 2.08
N PHE A 53 7.57 6.78 2.10
CA PHE A 53 6.31 7.46 2.40
C PHE A 53 5.73 6.93 3.71
N THR A 54 5.08 7.79 4.46
CA THR A 54 4.32 7.43 5.65
C THR A 54 2.87 7.80 5.43
N TRP A 55 1.99 6.81 5.54
CA TRP A 55 0.55 7.04 5.60
C TRP A 55 0.13 7.22 7.05
N SER A 56 -0.69 8.24 7.30
CA SER A 56 -1.22 8.50 8.65
C SER A 56 -2.72 8.27 8.65
N SER A 57 -3.18 7.38 9.52
CA SER A 57 -4.61 7.16 9.74
C SER A 57 -5.20 8.34 10.51
N PRO A 58 -6.49 8.66 10.29
CA PRO A 58 -7.20 9.64 11.12
C PRO A 58 -7.27 9.22 12.60
N GLY A 59 -7.05 7.95 12.90
CA GLY A 59 -6.93 7.40 14.27
C GLY A 59 -5.55 7.63 14.92
N GLY A 60 -4.59 8.24 14.21
CA GLY A 60 -3.25 8.53 14.73
C GLY A 60 -2.24 7.40 14.55
N ALA A 61 -2.58 6.34 13.81
CA ALA A 61 -1.63 5.30 13.42
C ALA A 61 -0.81 5.76 12.22
N SER A 62 0.47 5.37 12.18
CA SER A 62 1.35 5.64 11.05
C SER A 62 1.86 4.34 10.45
N VAL A 63 1.73 4.19 9.14
CA VAL A 63 2.19 3.03 8.37
C VAL A 63 3.27 3.51 7.42
N GLY A 64 4.40 2.81 7.35
CA GLY A 64 5.45 3.08 6.37
C GLY A 64 5.12 2.39 5.05
N LEU A 65 5.18 3.11 3.94
CA LEU A 65 4.94 2.62 2.59
C LEU A 65 6.18 2.85 1.74
N HIS A 66 6.59 1.80 1.06
CA HIS A 66 7.72 1.87 0.14
C HIS A 66 7.51 0.95 -1.04
N TRP A 67 8.04 1.34 -2.19
CA TRP A 67 7.95 0.53 -3.39
C TRP A 67 9.08 -0.49 -3.39
N TYR A 68 8.75 -1.73 -3.73
CA TYR A 68 9.70 -2.83 -3.78
C TYR A 68 9.29 -3.82 -4.87
N GLU A 69 10.16 -4.02 -5.85
CA GLU A 69 10.03 -5.02 -6.93
C GLU A 69 8.65 -5.05 -7.62
N GLY A 70 8.05 -3.88 -7.89
CA GLY A 70 6.75 -3.80 -8.58
C GLY A 70 5.52 -3.88 -7.66
N SER A 71 5.73 -3.97 -6.35
CA SER A 71 4.69 -3.88 -5.33
C SER A 71 4.96 -2.72 -4.37
N VAL A 72 3.99 -2.36 -3.54
CA VAL A 72 4.21 -1.42 -2.44
C VAL A 72 4.01 -2.15 -1.13
N THR A 73 5.04 -2.18 -0.30
CA THR A 73 5.02 -2.86 1.00
C THR A 73 4.67 -1.86 2.09
N LEU A 74 3.79 -2.29 3.00
CA LEU A 74 3.25 -1.53 4.10
C LEU A 74 3.73 -2.12 5.43
N SER A 75 4.71 -1.47 6.02
CA SER A 75 5.29 -1.87 7.30
C SER A 75 4.56 -1.17 8.45
N GLY A 76 4.14 -1.93 9.46
CA GLY A 76 3.41 -1.40 10.63
C GLY A 76 1.89 -1.40 10.51
N ALA A 77 1.33 -1.97 9.43
CA ALA A 77 -0.11 -2.08 9.21
C ALA A 77 -0.84 -3.06 10.16
N HIS A 78 -0.11 -3.78 11.01
CA HIS A 78 -0.68 -4.62 12.06
C HIS A 78 -1.19 -3.83 13.26
N ALA A 79 -0.81 -2.56 13.43
CA ALA A 79 -1.26 -1.80 14.60
C ALA A 79 -2.81 -1.74 14.63
N PRO A 80 -3.44 -1.98 15.80
CA PRO A 80 -4.89 -2.11 15.90
C PRO A 80 -5.63 -0.82 15.51
N ASP A 81 -4.96 0.32 15.56
CA ASP A 81 -5.45 1.64 15.17
C ASP A 81 -5.29 1.95 13.66
N VAL A 82 -4.74 0.99 12.88
CA VAL A 82 -4.60 1.12 11.42
C VAL A 82 -5.91 0.76 10.75
N ASP A 83 -6.46 1.72 10.03
CA ASP A 83 -7.66 1.53 9.24
C ASP A 83 -7.33 0.84 7.91
N ARG A 84 -7.43 -0.49 7.88
CA ARG A 84 -7.16 -1.30 6.69
C ARG A 84 -8.11 -1.00 5.52
N ALA A 85 -9.33 -0.54 5.82
CA ALA A 85 -10.28 -0.15 4.79
C ALA A 85 -9.79 1.10 4.04
N SER A 86 -9.27 2.10 4.73
CA SER A 86 -8.66 3.29 4.12
C SER A 86 -7.41 2.94 3.31
N LEU A 87 -6.60 1.98 3.77
CA LEU A 87 -5.47 1.46 2.99
C LEU A 87 -5.93 0.72 1.73
N ALA A 88 -7.03 -0.02 1.80
CA ALA A 88 -7.59 -0.71 0.65
C ALA A 88 -8.23 0.28 -0.34
N ASP A 89 -8.83 1.37 0.15
CA ASP A 89 -9.25 2.51 -0.66
C ASP A 89 -8.05 3.13 -1.40
N LEU A 90 -6.93 3.34 -0.71
CA LEU A 90 -5.68 3.81 -1.32
C LEU A 90 -5.18 2.87 -2.42
N ALA A 91 -5.20 1.56 -2.17
CA ALA A 91 -4.83 0.54 -3.15
C ALA A 91 -5.77 0.58 -4.38
N ALA A 92 -7.07 0.71 -4.16
CA ALA A 92 -8.07 0.80 -5.23
C ALA A 92 -7.88 2.05 -6.11
N GLU A 93 -7.50 3.19 -5.54
CA GLU A 93 -7.18 4.41 -6.32
C GLU A 93 -5.95 4.20 -7.23
N LEU A 94 -5.03 3.30 -6.85
CA LEU A 94 -3.89 2.88 -7.67
C LEU A 94 -4.25 1.76 -8.67
N ALA A 95 -5.54 1.38 -8.73
CA ALA A 95 -6.04 0.21 -9.45
C ALA A 95 -5.30 -1.09 -9.05
N ALA A 96 -5.06 -1.25 -7.75
CA ALA A 96 -4.38 -2.39 -7.15
C ALA A 96 -5.19 -2.98 -5.98
N ASN A 97 -4.78 -4.17 -5.54
CA ASN A 97 -5.36 -4.90 -4.42
C ASN A 97 -4.47 -4.75 -3.18
N LEU A 98 -5.10 -4.69 -2.00
CA LEU A 98 -4.39 -4.78 -0.72
C LEU A 98 -4.43 -6.25 -0.25
N VAL A 99 -3.26 -6.89 -0.23
CA VAL A 99 -3.07 -8.30 0.10
C VAL A 99 -2.18 -8.39 1.34
N GLY A 100 -2.54 -9.20 2.32
CA GLY A 100 -1.70 -9.49 3.48
C GLY A 100 -0.63 -10.53 3.18
N ASP A 101 0.36 -10.64 4.07
CA ASP A 101 1.42 -11.65 4.00
C ASP A 101 0.87 -13.09 3.82
N ASP A 102 -0.28 -13.40 4.44
CA ASP A 102 -0.98 -14.69 4.34
C ASP A 102 -1.86 -14.84 3.08
N GLY A 103 -1.88 -13.84 2.18
CA GLY A 103 -2.77 -13.81 1.02
C GLY A 103 -4.18 -13.28 1.32
N GLU A 104 -4.36 -12.60 2.45
CA GLU A 104 -5.65 -12.03 2.85
C GLU A 104 -5.97 -10.77 2.04
N HIS A 105 -7.11 -10.74 1.34
CA HIS A 105 -7.53 -9.55 0.59
C HIS A 105 -8.38 -8.62 1.45
N TYR A 106 -8.01 -7.34 1.45
CA TYR A 106 -8.73 -6.28 2.13
C TYR A 106 -9.44 -5.39 1.10
N THR A 107 -10.72 -5.12 1.34
CA THR A 107 -11.53 -4.24 0.50
C THR A 107 -11.82 -2.92 1.21
N GLY A 108 -11.75 -1.83 0.45
CA GLY A 108 -12.02 -0.49 0.96
C GLY A 108 -13.50 -0.23 1.15
N THR A 109 -13.80 0.87 1.84
CA THR A 109 -15.17 1.36 2.05
C THR A 109 -15.82 1.88 0.76
N ARG A 110 -15.06 2.44 -0.20
CA ARG A 110 -15.63 2.85 -1.51
C ARG A 110 -16.03 1.68 -2.40
N GLY A 111 -15.48 0.49 -2.18
CA GLY A 111 -15.85 -0.72 -2.93
C GLY A 111 -17.27 -1.21 -2.65
N ASN A 112 -17.98 -0.62 -1.67
CA ASN A 112 -19.30 -1.05 -1.24
C ASN A 112 -20.46 -0.17 -1.76
N GLU A 113 -20.22 0.81 -2.64
CA GLU A 113 -21.27 1.62 -3.28
C GLU A 113 -21.92 0.94 -4.50
N GLY A 114 -22.09 -0.38 -4.48
CA GLY A 114 -22.59 -1.08 -5.66
C GLY A 114 -23.07 -2.51 -5.43
N VAL A 115 -24.07 -2.71 -4.55
CA VAL A 115 -25.14 -3.72 -4.74
C VAL A 115 -26.28 -3.46 -3.76
N GLU A 116 -27.18 -2.55 -4.10
CA GLU A 116 -28.54 -2.54 -3.54
C GLU A 116 -29.55 -2.68 -4.69
N HIS A 117 -30.03 -3.92 -4.83
CA HIS A 117 -31.26 -4.47 -5.43
C HIS A 117 -32.07 -3.69 -6.47
#